data_AF-A0A2T4C1M3-F1
#
_entry.id   AF-A0A2T4C1M3-F1
#
_cell.length_a   1.000
_cell.length_b   1.000
_cell.length_c   1.000
_cell.angle_alpha   90.00
_cell.angle_beta   90.00
_cell.angle_gamma   90.00
#
_symmetry.space_group_name_H-M   'P 1'
#
loop_
_entity.id
_entity.type
_entity.pdbx_description
1 polymer ?
#
loop_
_entity_poly.entity_id
_entity_poly.type
_entity_poly.pdbx_seq_one_letter_code
_entity_poly.pdbx_strand_id
1 'polypeptide(L)'
;MPPRRSLLEQRKTGTCLIAELNDMLCGALLSAETESGVLETVADTINGHCLSKAYQHLHEDEEIRYIRGGQGYFDVRNKGDEWVRIQLEKDDLIILPAGIFHRFTTDESNYVHAMRLFKDEPKWTPLNRAPELDSNTYRKEYVSQYLN
;
A
#
# COMPACT_ATOMS: atom_id res chain seq x y z
N MET A 1 -12.66 -15.02 -0.89
CA MET A 1 -13.22 -13.65 -0.95
C MET A 1 -13.70 -13.30 0.47
N PRO A 2 -13.12 -12.31 1.18
CA PRO A 2 -13.61 -11.95 2.51
C PRO A 2 -15.00 -11.26 2.40
N PRO A 3 -15.84 -11.32 3.44
CA PRO A 3 -17.23 -10.85 3.38
C PRO A 3 -17.33 -9.33 3.27
N ARG A 4 -18.35 -8.86 2.53
CA ARG A 4 -18.73 -7.45 2.30
C ARG A 4 -19.18 -6.76 3.60
N ARG A 5 -18.27 -6.40 4.51
CA ARG A 5 -18.49 -5.31 5.47
C ARG A 5 -17.81 -4.06 4.92
N SER A 6 -18.62 -3.01 4.68
CA SER A 6 -18.29 -1.64 4.25
C SER A 6 -16.88 -1.46 3.65
N LEU A 7 -16.68 -1.91 2.41
CA LEU A 7 -15.51 -1.49 1.63
C LEU A 7 -15.79 -0.11 1.07
N LEU A 8 -15.07 0.91 1.54
CA LEU A 8 -15.03 2.20 0.86
C LEU A 8 -14.06 2.05 -0.32
N GLU A 9 -14.58 2.01 -1.55
CA GLU A 9 -13.77 1.90 -2.77
C GLU A 9 -13.38 3.30 -3.24
N GLN A 10 -12.07 3.60 -3.26
CA GLN A 10 -11.55 4.84 -3.82
C GLN A 10 -10.88 4.55 -5.16
N ARG A 11 -11.30 5.27 -6.21
CA ARG A 11 -10.67 5.26 -7.53
C ARG A 11 -10.08 6.64 -7.83
N LYS A 12 -8.79 6.70 -8.13
CA LYS A 12 -8.16 7.87 -8.77
C LYS A 12 -7.22 7.33 -9.84
N THR A 13 -7.52 7.62 -11.10
CA THR A 13 -6.72 7.19 -12.25
C THR A 13 -5.59 8.20 -12.52
N GLY A 14 -4.35 7.74 -12.71
CA GLY A 14 -3.23 8.57 -13.15
C GLY A 14 -2.68 9.53 -12.09
N THR A 15 -2.81 9.20 -10.81
CA THR A 15 -2.40 10.07 -9.68
C THR A 15 -1.48 9.31 -8.73
N CYS A 16 -0.44 9.96 -8.20
CA CYS A 16 0.29 9.45 -7.04
C CYS A 16 -0.66 9.42 -5.84
N LEU A 17 -0.96 8.22 -5.35
CA LEU A 17 -1.75 7.98 -4.16
C LEU A 17 -0.80 7.84 -2.98
N ILE A 18 -0.51 8.96 -2.31
CA ILE A 18 -0.01 8.88 -0.94
C ILE A 18 -1.22 8.55 -0.08
N ALA A 19 -1.18 7.42 0.62
CA ALA A 19 -2.22 7.05 1.57
C ALA A 19 -2.09 7.89 2.86
N GLU A 20 -2.14 9.23 2.74
CA GLU A 20 -2.35 10.10 3.89
C GLU A 20 -3.81 9.97 4.30
N LEU A 21 -4.08 9.08 5.26
CA LEU A 21 -5.41 8.84 5.82
C LEU A 21 -5.83 9.98 6.76
N ASN A 22 -5.87 11.21 6.25
CA ASN A 22 -6.61 12.30 6.87
C ASN A 22 -7.80 12.68 5.98
N ASP A 23 -8.93 12.91 6.64
CA ASP A 23 -10.27 13.14 6.13
C ASP A 23 -10.42 13.70 4.71
N MET A 24 -11.41 13.14 3.99
CA MET A 24 -12.01 13.62 2.74
C MET A 24 -11.66 15.09 2.40
N LEU A 25 -10.79 15.31 1.42
CA LEU A 25 -10.88 16.45 0.49
C LEU A 25 -10.01 16.23 -0.75
N CYS A 26 -10.65 16.43 -1.89
CA CYS A 26 -10.04 16.58 -3.20
C CYS A 26 -9.26 17.91 -3.24
N GLY A 27 -7.99 17.91 -3.67
CA GLY A 27 -7.25 19.15 -3.90
C GLY A 27 -5.72 19.05 -3.83
N ALA A 28 -5.13 18.67 -4.96
CA ALA A 28 -3.91 19.22 -5.56
C ALA A 28 -2.54 19.25 -4.82
N LEU A 29 -1.49 19.18 -5.66
CA LEU A 29 -0.09 19.61 -5.46
C LEU A 29 0.76 18.70 -4.52
N LEU A 30 2.04 18.42 -4.73
CA LEU A 30 3.08 18.91 -5.66
C LEU A 30 4.24 17.89 -5.64
N SER A 31 4.94 17.77 -6.78
CA SER A 31 6.35 17.35 -6.94
C SER A 31 6.97 16.43 -5.87
N ALA A 32 7.18 15.17 -6.24
CA ALA A 32 8.31 14.41 -5.69
C ALA A 32 9.61 15.01 -6.27
N GLU A 33 10.15 16.04 -5.64
CA GLU A 33 11.55 16.41 -5.82
C GLU A 33 12.38 15.37 -5.09
N THR A 34 12.93 14.40 -5.82
CA THR A 34 13.85 13.42 -5.25
C THR A 34 15.22 14.09 -5.07
N GLU A 35 15.53 14.51 -3.85
CA GLU A 35 16.92 14.71 -3.41
C GLU A 35 17.66 13.39 -3.59
N SER A 36 18.49 13.28 -4.64
CA SER A 36 19.66 12.41 -4.85
C SER A 36 19.69 10.95 -4.31
N GLY A 37 18.58 10.34 -3.94
CA GLY A 37 18.47 8.93 -3.57
C GLY A 37 18.29 8.08 -4.82
N VAL A 38 19.21 7.15 -5.07
CA VAL A 38 19.04 6.14 -6.12
C VAL A 38 17.90 5.21 -5.70
N LEU A 39 16.72 5.36 -6.30
CA LEU A 39 15.64 4.40 -6.09
C LEU A 39 15.99 3.09 -6.83
N GLU A 40 16.25 2.02 -6.10
CA GLU A 40 16.41 0.71 -6.70
C GLU A 40 15.05 0.19 -7.21
N THR A 41 15.06 -0.44 -8.39
CA THR A 41 13.84 -0.94 -9.02
C THR A 41 13.89 -2.44 -9.24
N VAL A 42 12.83 -3.12 -8.79
CA VAL A 42 12.64 -4.56 -9.05
C VAL A 42 11.26 -4.74 -9.68
N ALA A 43 11.23 -5.35 -10.87
CA ALA A 43 9.98 -5.69 -11.53
C ALA A 43 9.34 -6.92 -10.85
N ASP A 44 8.05 -6.82 -10.56
CA ASP A 44 7.24 -7.89 -9.97
C ASP A 44 6.04 -8.17 -10.88
N THR A 45 5.97 -9.37 -11.40
CA THR A 45 4.85 -9.82 -12.23
C THR A 45 4.12 -10.92 -11.48
N ILE A 46 2.88 -10.65 -11.11
CA ILE A 46 2.05 -11.59 -10.37
C ILE A 46 1.04 -12.16 -11.35
N ASN A 47 1.16 -13.47 -11.60
CA ASN A 47 0.22 -14.27 -12.37
C ASN A 47 -0.50 -15.23 -11.42
N GLY A 48 -1.83 -15.19 -11.39
CA GLY A 48 -2.64 -16.02 -10.49
C GLY A 48 -2.85 -15.42 -9.10
N HIS A 49 -3.56 -16.15 -8.24
CA HIS A 49 -3.85 -15.69 -6.89
C HIS A 49 -2.60 -15.71 -5.99
N CYS A 50 -2.14 -14.52 -5.59
CA CYS A 50 -1.06 -14.38 -4.62
C CYS A 50 -1.60 -14.52 -3.18
N LEU A 51 -1.57 -15.73 -2.64
CA LEU A 51 -2.09 -16.02 -1.29
C LEU A 51 -1.23 -15.40 -0.18
N SER A 52 0.09 -15.29 -0.36
CA SER A 52 0.99 -14.74 0.66
C SER A 52 0.73 -13.25 0.92
N LYS A 53 0.43 -12.46 -0.12
CA LYS A 53 0.11 -11.02 -0.01
C LYS A 53 -1.33 -10.75 0.46
N ALA A 54 -2.18 -11.76 0.49
CA ALA A 54 -3.59 -11.62 0.88
C ALA A 54 -3.79 -11.55 2.41
N TYR A 55 -2.79 -11.98 3.19
CA TYR A 55 -2.80 -11.82 4.64
C TYR A 55 -2.54 -10.37 5.01
N GLN A 56 -3.25 -9.88 6.03
CA GLN A 56 -3.03 -8.54 6.57
C GLN A 56 -1.65 -8.49 7.24
N HIS A 57 -0.79 -7.58 6.80
CA HIS A 57 0.57 -7.41 7.31
C HIS A 57 0.95 -5.93 7.36
N LEU A 58 2.11 -5.63 7.96
CA LEU A 58 2.80 -4.35 7.86
C LEU A 58 4.24 -4.56 7.41
N HIS A 59 4.86 -3.47 6.95
CA HIS A 59 6.28 -3.35 6.70
C HIS A 59 6.88 -2.28 7.62
N GLU A 60 8.16 -2.46 7.95
CA GLU A 60 8.95 -1.50 8.74
C GLU A 60 9.53 -0.38 7.87
N ASP A 61 9.52 -0.55 6.55
CA ASP A 61 9.85 0.47 5.56
C ASP A 61 8.60 0.80 4.72
N GLU A 62 8.68 1.86 3.93
CA GLU A 62 7.61 2.22 3.00
C GLU A 62 7.41 1.15 1.93
N GLU A 63 6.15 0.83 1.61
CA GLU A 63 5.82 0.02 0.43
C GLU A 63 5.43 0.93 -0.74
N ILE A 64 6.37 1.05 -1.69
CA ILE A 64 6.16 1.83 -2.91
C ILE A 64 5.93 0.89 -4.11
N ARG A 65 4.85 1.12 -4.86
CA ARG A 65 4.50 0.35 -6.06
C ARG A 65 4.06 1.26 -7.18
N TYR A 66 4.70 1.13 -8.33
CA TYR A 66 4.29 1.77 -9.58
C TYR A 66 3.77 0.73 -10.56
N ILE A 67 2.50 0.82 -10.95
CA ILE A 67 1.87 -0.18 -11.81
C ILE A 67 2.20 0.12 -13.27
N ARG A 68 2.74 -0.89 -13.97
CA ARG A 68 3.15 -0.81 -15.39
C ARG A 68 2.19 -1.55 -16.32
N GLY A 69 1.35 -2.43 -15.77
CA GLY A 69 0.31 -3.13 -16.50
C GLY A 69 -0.57 -3.99 -15.60
N GLY A 70 -1.76 -4.34 -16.07
CA GLY A 70 -2.75 -5.05 -15.25
C GLY A 70 -3.36 -4.17 -14.17
N GLN A 71 -3.97 -4.79 -13.16
CA GLN A 71 -4.63 -4.10 -12.06
C GLN A 71 -4.66 -4.94 -10.79
N GLY A 72 -4.85 -4.29 -9.65
CA GLY A 72 -5.00 -4.95 -8.37
C GLY A 72 -5.57 -4.03 -7.30
N TYR A 73 -5.72 -4.58 -6.10
CA TYR A 73 -6.28 -3.87 -4.96
C TYR A 73 -5.30 -3.88 -3.79
N PHE A 74 -5.05 -2.70 -3.23
CA PHE A 74 -4.52 -2.54 -1.89
C PHE A 74 -5.66 -2.28 -0.94
N ASP A 75 -5.82 -3.13 0.07
CA ASP A 75 -6.75 -2.86 1.16
C ASP A 75 -5.94 -2.34 2.35
N VAL A 76 -6.30 -1.17 2.87
CA VAL A 76 -5.68 -0.53 4.05
C VAL A 76 -6.70 -0.35 5.17
N ARG A 77 -6.23 -0.18 6.42
CA ARG A 77 -7.10 0.14 7.56
C ARG A 77 -7.21 1.64 7.76
N ASN A 78 -8.43 2.16 7.90
CA ASN A 78 -8.66 3.54 8.32
C ASN A 78 -8.54 3.70 9.86
N LYS A 79 -8.77 4.92 10.37
CA LYS A 79 -8.78 5.22 11.81
C LYS A 79 -9.77 4.37 12.63
N GLY A 80 -10.89 3.98 12.03
CA GLY A 80 -11.89 3.10 12.65
C GLY A 80 -11.57 1.59 12.55
N ASP A 81 -10.37 1.23 12.09
CA ASP A 81 -9.98 -0.15 11.74
C ASP A 81 -10.92 -0.81 10.71
N GLU A 82 -11.55 -0.03 9.85
CA GLU A 82 -12.34 -0.50 8.70
C GLU A 82 -11.47 -0.62 7.44
N TRP A 83 -11.88 -1.50 6.52
CA TRP A 83 -11.16 -1.68 5.26
C TRP A 83 -11.50 -0.58 4.25
N VAL A 84 -10.47 0.10 3.76
CA VAL A 84 -10.55 0.97 2.59
C VAL A 84 -9.84 0.26 1.44
N ARG A 85 -10.55 0.10 0.31
CA ARG A 85 -10.03 -0.55 -0.88
C ARG A 85 -9.58 0.49 -1.89
N ILE A 86 -8.33 0.38 -2.29
CA ILE A 86 -7.69 1.23 -3.28
C ILE A 86 -7.42 0.35 -4.51
N GLN A 87 -8.09 0.65 -5.61
CA GLN A 87 -7.79 0.02 -6.89
C GLN A 87 -6.60 0.75 -7.53
N LEU A 88 -5.62 -0.01 -8.02
CA LEU A 88 -4.52 0.51 -8.82
C LEU A 88 -4.53 -0.15 -10.19
N GLU A 89 -4.35 0.66 -11.22
CA GLU A 89 -4.18 0.24 -12.61
C GLU A 89 -2.91 0.85 -13.20
N LYS A 90 -2.66 0.56 -14.47
CA LYS A 90 -1.47 1.06 -15.18
C LYS A 90 -1.29 2.57 -14.98
N ASP A 91 -0.04 2.94 -14.69
CA ASP A 91 0.45 4.30 -14.45
C ASP A 91 0.07 4.90 -13.09
N ASP A 92 -0.58 4.14 -12.20
CA ASP A 92 -0.76 4.54 -10.80
C ASP A 92 0.49 4.23 -9.95
N LEU A 93 0.79 5.15 -9.04
CA LEU A 93 1.83 5.02 -8.02
C LEU A 93 1.16 5.05 -6.64
N ILE A 94 1.47 4.07 -5.79
CA ILE A 94 1.07 4.08 -4.38
C ILE A 94 2.31 4.09 -3.49
N ILE A 95 2.22 4.86 -2.40
CA ILE A 95 3.17 4.86 -1.30
C ILE A 95 2.40 4.54 -0.03
N LEU A 96 2.73 3.41 0.59
CA LEU A 96 2.20 3.01 1.89
C LEU A 96 3.25 3.31 2.97
N PRO A 97 2.92 4.11 3.99
CA PRO A 97 3.86 4.44 5.04
C PRO A 97 4.20 3.21 5.88
N ALA A 98 5.41 3.19 6.46
CA ALA A 98 5.81 2.15 7.41
C ALA A 98 4.79 2.02 8.55
N GLY A 99 4.55 0.79 9.02
CA GLY A 99 3.64 0.50 10.13
C GLY A 99 2.14 0.50 9.81
N ILE A 100 1.72 0.82 8.57
CA ILE A 100 0.33 0.67 8.14
C ILE A 100 -0.03 -0.81 7.94
N PHE A 101 -1.17 -1.24 8.48
CA PHE A 101 -1.69 -2.55 8.14
C PHE A 101 -2.38 -2.52 6.78
N HIS A 102 -1.91 -3.38 5.88
CA HIS A 102 -2.43 -3.49 4.53
C HIS A 102 -2.39 -4.93 4.03
N ARG A 103 -2.96 -5.16 2.86
CA ARG A 103 -2.81 -6.38 2.06
C ARG A 103 -2.95 -6.05 0.58
N PHE A 104 -2.43 -6.93 -0.26
CA PHE A 104 -2.59 -6.83 -1.71
C PHE A 104 -3.33 -8.06 -2.26
N THR A 105 -4.22 -7.83 -3.21
CA THR A 105 -4.84 -8.90 -4.01
C THR A 105 -4.95 -8.49 -5.46
N THR A 106 -4.81 -9.44 -6.37
CA THR A 106 -5.24 -9.27 -7.76
C THR A 106 -6.77 -9.24 -7.83
N ASP A 107 -7.28 -8.71 -8.92
CA ASP A 107 -8.66 -8.84 -9.33
C ASP A 107 -8.92 -10.18 -10.06
N GLU A 108 -10.06 -10.30 -10.73
CA GLU A 108 -10.43 -11.49 -11.51
C GLU A 108 -9.51 -11.73 -12.72
N SER A 109 -8.83 -10.69 -13.23
CA SER A 109 -7.84 -10.83 -14.30
C SER A 109 -6.57 -11.55 -13.85
N ASN A 110 -6.33 -11.61 -12.54
CA ASN A 110 -5.17 -12.29 -11.93
C ASN A 110 -3.82 -11.86 -12.51
N TYR A 111 -3.74 -10.61 -12.98
CA TYR A 111 -2.55 -10.06 -13.62
C TYR A 111 -2.25 -8.65 -13.13
N VAL A 112 -1.05 -8.49 -12.57
CA VAL A 112 -0.46 -7.18 -12.33
C VAL A 112 1.04 -7.23 -12.63
N HIS A 113 1.52 -6.18 -13.28
CA HIS A 113 2.94 -5.92 -13.51
C HIS A 113 3.28 -4.61 -12.81
N ALA A 114 4.07 -4.69 -11.75
CA ALA A 114 4.41 -3.55 -10.90
C ALA A 114 5.94 -3.40 -10.77
N MET A 115 6.41 -2.16 -10.74
CA MET A 115 7.75 -1.82 -10.29
C MET A 115 7.70 -1.55 -8.79
N ARG A 116 8.60 -2.18 -8.06
CA ARG A 116 8.82 -1.93 -6.64
C ARG A 116 9.97 -0.93 -6.50
N LEU A 117 9.78 0.13 -5.71
CA LEU A 117 10.77 1.19 -5.49
C LEU A 117 11.19 1.21 -4.01
N PHE A 118 12.48 1.47 -3.73
CA PHE A 118 13.03 1.54 -2.38
C PHE A 118 14.01 2.68 -2.25
N LYS A 119 14.07 3.27 -1.06
CA LYS A 119 15.07 4.27 -0.71
C LYS A 119 16.43 3.64 -0.38
N ASP A 120 16.43 2.47 0.26
CA ASP A 120 17.60 1.73 0.74
C ASP A 120 17.49 0.23 0.37
N GLU A 121 18.46 -0.61 0.75
CA GLU A 121 18.42 -2.05 0.53
C GLU A 121 17.08 -2.66 1.00
N PRO A 122 16.40 -3.43 0.15
CA PRO A 122 14.99 -3.72 0.39
C PRO A 122 14.80 -4.77 1.48
N LYS A 123 14.14 -4.38 2.58
CA LYS A 123 13.65 -5.31 3.60
C LYS A 123 12.21 -5.73 3.29
N TRP A 124 12.08 -6.91 2.71
CA TRP A 124 10.80 -7.42 2.22
C TRP A 124 9.93 -8.09 3.27
N THR A 125 10.42 -8.30 4.49
CA THR A 125 9.80 -9.20 5.45
C THR A 125 8.42 -8.67 5.87
N PRO A 126 7.32 -9.30 5.44
CA PRO A 126 6.00 -8.90 5.90
C PRO A 126 5.81 -9.38 7.33
N LEU A 127 5.39 -8.49 8.21
CA LEU A 127 5.02 -8.84 9.58
C LEU A 127 3.49 -8.99 9.63
N ASN A 128 3.03 -10.25 9.65
CA ASN A 128 1.60 -10.56 9.71
C ASN A 128 0.96 -9.97 10.97
N ARG A 129 -0.23 -9.39 10.83
CA ARG A 129 -0.94 -8.75 11.94
C ARG A 129 -1.09 -9.71 13.12
N ALA A 130 -0.51 -9.34 14.24
CA ALA A 130 -0.59 -10.04 15.51
C ALA A 130 -0.50 -9.02 16.66
N PRO A 131 -1.06 -9.30 17.86
CA PRO A 131 -1.07 -8.35 18.98
C PRO A 131 0.33 -7.86 19.40
N GLU A 132 1.36 -8.69 19.19
CA GLU A 132 2.74 -8.37 19.53
C GLU A 132 3.27 -7.18 18.72
N LEU A 133 2.72 -6.96 17.51
CA LEU A 133 3.12 -5.85 16.64
C LEU A 133 2.63 -4.49 17.13
N ASP A 134 1.70 -4.40 18.09
CA ASP A 134 1.34 -3.13 18.72
C ASP A 134 2.52 -2.53 19.50
N SER A 135 3.51 -3.37 19.86
CA SER A 135 4.74 -2.94 20.49
C SER A 135 5.84 -2.49 19.52
N ASN A 136 5.70 -2.79 18.23
CA ASN A 136 6.67 -2.47 17.17
C ASN A 136 6.87 -0.95 17.04
N THR A 137 8.12 -0.51 16.86
CA THR A 137 8.49 0.91 16.80
C THR A 137 7.79 1.65 15.65
N TYR A 138 7.86 1.10 14.44
CA TYR A 138 7.24 1.69 13.24
C TYR A 138 5.72 1.72 13.35
N ARG A 139 5.12 0.69 13.95
CA ARG A 139 3.67 0.69 14.22
C ARG A 139 3.27 1.80 15.18
N LYS A 140 4.02 2.02 16.26
CA LYS A 140 3.74 3.10 17.23
C LYS A 140 3.90 4.48 16.60
N GLU A 141 4.94 4.67 15.80
CA GLU A 141 5.14 5.92 15.05
C GLU A 141 3.99 6.18 14.09
N TYR A 142 3.58 5.18 13.31
CA TYR A 142 2.41 5.27 12.43
C TYR A 142 1.14 5.66 13.19
N VAL A 143 0.84 4.97 14.31
CA VAL A 143 -0.32 5.28 15.14
C VAL A 143 -0.24 6.73 15.65
N SER A 144 0.92 7.14 16.14
CA SER A 144 1.13 8.49 16.68
C SER A 144 1.01 9.59 15.64
N GLN A 145 1.40 9.33 14.39
CA GLN A 145 1.40 10.33 13.32
C GLN A 145 0.07 10.40 12.57
N TYR A 146 -0.56 9.25 12.32
CA TYR A 146 -1.69 9.16 11.40
C TYR A 146 -3.02 8.79 12.06
N LEU A 147 -3.03 8.19 13.25
CA LEU A 147 -4.27 7.72 13.91
C LEU A 147 -4.68 8.51 15.15
N ASN A 148 -3.72 9.20 15.79
CA ASN A 148 -3.95 10.04 16.97
C ASN A 148 -4.37 11.48 16.62
#